data_AF-A0A1G3M146-F1
#
_entry.id   AF-A0A1G3M146-F1
#
_cell.length_a   1.000
_cell.length_b   1.000
_cell.length_c   1.000
_cell.angle_alpha   90.00
_cell.angle_beta   90.00
_cell.angle_gamma   90.00
#
_symmetry.space_group_name_H-M   'P 1'
#
loop_
_entity.id
_entity.type
_entity.pdbx_description
1 polymer ?
#
loop_
_entity_poly.entity_id
_entity_poly.type
_entity_poly.pdbx_seq_one_letter_code
_entity_poly.pdbx_strand_id
1 'polypeptide(L)'
;MIRTQIQLTEEQSARLKAAAARRGVSVAELIRQSVEALLSRGDERSPDDLYRRAARAAGKYRSGTRDGSVRHDEYLSEGYSR
;
A
#
# COMPACT_ATOMS: atom_id res chain seq x y z
N MET A 1 -16.16 20.33 -7.66
CA MET A 1 -15.99 19.93 -6.24
C MET A 1 -17.32 20.11 -5.51
N ILE A 2 -17.64 19.24 -4.56
CA ILE A 2 -18.77 19.41 -3.64
C ILE A 2 -18.25 20.10 -2.37
N ARG A 3 -18.99 21.10 -1.85
CA ARG A 3 -18.61 21.80 -0.61
C ARG A 3 -18.95 20.90 0.58
N THR A 4 -17.93 20.47 1.30
CA THR A 4 -18.07 19.71 2.55
C THR A 4 -17.52 20.53 3.70
N GLN A 5 -18.33 20.76 4.74
CA GLN A 5 -17.89 21.40 5.97
C GLN A 5 -17.50 20.33 6.98
N ILE A 6 -16.25 20.39 7.45
CA ILE A 6 -15.71 19.51 8.49
C ILE A 6 -15.14 20.37 9.61
N GLN A 7 -15.19 19.86 10.84
CA GLN A 7 -14.52 20.49 11.98
C GLN A 7 -13.15 19.86 12.17
N LEU A 8 -12.16 20.69 12.50
CA LEU A 8 -10.81 20.28 12.83
C LEU A 8 -10.48 20.84 14.20
N THR A 9 -9.68 20.10 14.98
CA THR A 9 -9.13 20.66 16.21
C THR A 9 -8.15 21.78 15.88
N GLU A 10 -7.90 22.67 16.85
CA GLU A 10 -6.91 23.74 16.69
C GLU A 10 -5.53 23.19 16.33
N GLU A 11 -5.12 22.09 16.98
CA GLU A 11 -3.85 21.40 16.71
C GLU A 11 -3.79 20.89 15.26
N GLN A 12 -4.85 20.24 14.77
CA GLN A 12 -4.93 19.76 13.38
C GLN A 12 -4.82 20.92 12.38
N SER A 13 -5.53 22.02 12.65
CA SER A 13 -5.49 23.23 11.82
C SER A 13 -4.08 23.84 11.76
N ALA A 14 -3.41 23.97 12.91
CA ALA A 14 -2.04 24.48 12.99
C ALA A 14 -1.05 23.59 12.22
N ARG A 15 -1.16 22.27 12.39
CA ARG A 15 -0.29 21.29 11.70
C ARG A 15 -0.50 21.31 10.18
N LEU A 16 -1.75 21.41 9.72
CA LEU A 16 -2.07 21.53 8.30
C LEU A 16 -1.52 22.82 7.68
N LYS A 17 -1.67 23.96 8.36
CA LYS A 17 -1.12 25.24 7.90
C LYS A 17 0.41 25.16 7.76
N ALA A 18 1.10 24.65 8.78
CA ALA A 18 2.56 24.51 8.74
C ALA A 18 3.01 23.55 7.62
N ALA A 19 2.31 22.42 7.44
CA ALA A 19 2.62 21.47 6.38
C ALA A 19 2.38 22.04 4.98
N ALA A 20 1.29 22.80 4.79
CA ALA A 20 0.95 23.44 3.52
C ALA A 20 1.99 24.53 3.16
N ALA A 21 2.40 25.35 4.14
CA ALA A 21 3.44 26.35 3.96
C ALA A 21 4.79 25.73 3.55
N ARG A 22 5.22 24.65 4.22
CA ARG A 22 6.45 23.92 3.85
C ARG A 22 6.42 23.35 2.43
N ARG A 23 5.24 23.05 1.90
CA ARG A 23 5.05 22.47 0.55
C ARG A 23 4.71 23.51 -0.52
N GLY A 24 4.52 24.77 -0.15
CA GLY A 24 4.13 25.83 -1.09
C GLY A 24 2.73 25.64 -1.70
N VAL A 25 1.81 24.97 -1.00
CA VAL A 25 0.44 24.72 -1.46
C VAL A 25 -0.59 25.30 -0.48
N SER A 26 -1.83 25.46 -0.93
CA SER A 26 -2.92 25.85 -0.03
C SER A 26 -3.29 24.72 0.94
N VAL A 27 -3.85 25.05 2.10
CA VAL A 27 -4.37 24.05 3.06
C VAL A 27 -5.44 23.17 2.41
N ALA A 28 -6.32 23.76 1.59
CA ALA A 28 -7.35 23.02 0.87
C ALA A 28 -6.76 22.00 -0.13
N GLU A 29 -5.69 22.37 -0.83
CA GLU A 29 -4.96 21.47 -1.72
C GLU A 29 -4.31 20.32 -0.95
N LEU A 30 -3.65 20.62 0.17
CA LEU A 30 -3.06 19.60 1.02
C LEU A 30 -4.10 18.61 1.55
N ILE A 31 -5.28 19.09 1.96
CA ILE A 31 -6.39 18.23 2.42
C ILE A 31 -6.85 17.33 1.27
N ARG A 32 -7.06 17.87 0.07
CA ARG A 32 -7.45 17.07 -1.11
C ARG A 32 -6.44 15.99 -1.43
N GLN A 33 -5.16 16.32 -1.50
CA GLN A 33 -4.09 15.34 -1.76
C GLN A 33 -4.03 14.26 -0.68
N SER A 34 -4.28 14.63 0.57
CA SER A 34 -4.30 13.68 1.69
C SER A 34 -5.50 12.73 1.62
N VAL A 35 -6.68 13.25 1.26
CA VAL A 35 -7.89 12.44 1.03
C VAL A 35 -7.68 11.51 -0.17
N GLU A 36 -7.16 12.01 -1.29
CA GLU A 36 -6.86 11.21 -2.48
C GLU A 36 -5.85 10.10 -2.16
N ALA A 37 -4.77 10.42 -1.45
CA ALA A 37 -3.77 9.44 -1.04
C ALA A 37 -4.33 8.40 -0.07
N LEU A 38 -5.26 8.79 0.80
CA LEU A 38 -5.93 7.87 1.72
C LEU A 38 -6.89 6.94 0.95
N LEU A 39 -7.69 7.48 0.03
CA LEU A 39 -8.63 6.71 -0.78
C LEU A 39 -7.91 5.80 -1.77
N SER A 40 -6.80 6.26 -2.36
CA SER A 40 -5.92 5.43 -3.19
C SER A 40 -5.23 4.29 -2.42
N ARG A 41 -5.10 4.42 -1.09
CA ARG A 41 -4.63 3.35 -0.19
C ARG A 41 -5.78 2.49 0.36
N GLY A 42 -6.97 3.08 0.45
CA GLY A 42 -8.22 2.53 0.98
C GLY A 42 -9.10 1.87 -0.08
N ASP A 43 -8.72 1.93 -1.36
CA ASP A 43 -8.78 0.73 -2.21
C ASP A 43 -7.86 -0.30 -1.56
N GLU A 44 -8.32 -0.87 -0.44
CA GLU A 44 -8.12 -2.27 -0.14
C GLU A 44 -8.32 -2.95 -1.48
N ARG A 45 -7.21 -3.35 -2.12
CA ARG A 45 -7.21 -4.12 -3.36
C ARG A 45 -8.43 -5.01 -3.28
N SER A 46 -9.41 -4.75 -4.15
CA SER A 46 -10.59 -5.60 -4.22
C SER A 46 -10.11 -7.05 -4.11
N PRO A 47 -10.85 -7.97 -3.46
CA PRO A 47 -10.48 -9.38 -3.47
C PRO A 47 -9.97 -9.82 -4.87
N ASP A 48 -10.58 -9.31 -5.93
CA ASP A 48 -10.16 -9.49 -7.32
C ASP A 48 -8.75 -8.97 -7.67
N ASP A 49 -8.31 -7.83 -7.14
CA ASP A 49 -6.95 -7.32 -7.29
C ASP A 49 -5.92 -8.12 -6.49
N LEU A 50 -6.29 -8.60 -5.30
CA LEU A 50 -5.47 -9.53 -4.54
C LEU A 50 -5.31 -10.85 -5.30
N TYR A 51 -6.41 -11.42 -5.81
CA TYR A 51 -6.40 -12.64 -6.60
C TYR A 51 -5.65 -12.46 -7.92
N ARG A 52 -5.86 -11.35 -8.65
CA ARG A 52 -5.08 -11.05 -9.89
C ARG A 52 -3.60 -10.95 -9.60
N ARG A 53 -3.20 -10.30 -8.50
CA ARG A 53 -1.79 -10.20 -8.10
C ARG A 53 -1.21 -11.57 -7.74
N ALA A 54 -1.94 -12.39 -6.99
CA ALA A 54 -1.52 -13.74 -6.62
C ALA A 54 -1.40 -14.65 -7.87
N ALA A 55 -2.37 -14.59 -8.77
CA ALA A 55 -2.38 -15.35 -10.02
C ALA A 55 -1.16 -15.02 -10.92
N ARG A 56 -0.71 -13.76 -10.94
CA ARG A 56 0.52 -13.38 -11.68
C ARG A 56 1.81 -14.01 -11.13
N ALA A 57 1.82 -14.48 -9.88
CA ALA A 57 2.98 -15.18 -9.33
C ALA A 57 3.00 -16.66 -9.75
N ALA A 58 1.84 -17.27 -10.01
CA ALA A 58 1.74 -18.64 -10.47
C ALA A 58 2.40 -18.81 -11.84
N GLY A 59 3.33 -19.76 -11.97
CA GLY A 59 4.04 -20.06 -13.20
C GLY A 59 5.14 -19.07 -13.60
N LYS A 60 5.32 -17.96 -12.86
CA LYS A 60 6.36 -16.95 -13.15
C LYS A 60 7.78 -17.44 -12.85
N TYR A 61 7.93 -18.35 -11.89
CA TYR A 61 9.22 -18.84 -11.41
C TYR A 61 9.32 -20.36 -11.60
N ARG A 62 10.54 -20.86 -11.79
CA ARG A 62 10.85 -22.29 -11.81
C ARG A 62 12.02 -22.57 -10.88
N SER A 63 11.81 -23.49 -9.93
CA SER A 63 12.86 -23.98 -9.03
C SER A 63 13.81 -24.99 -9.69
N GLY A 64 13.45 -25.52 -10.87
CA GLY A 64 14.18 -26.61 -11.53
C GLY A 64 13.88 -27.99 -10.98
N THR A 65 13.21 -28.08 -9.84
CA THR A 65 12.74 -29.32 -9.18
C THR A 65 11.24 -29.51 -9.37
N ARG A 66 10.77 -30.76 -9.47
CA ARG A 66 9.34 -31.09 -9.66
C ARG A 66 8.60 -31.39 -8.34
N ASP A 67 9.35 -31.66 -7.29
CA ASP A 67 8.93 -32.10 -5.96
C ASP A 67 9.13 -31.00 -4.90
N GLY A 68 9.43 -29.77 -5.32
CA GLY A 68 9.68 -28.64 -4.42
C GLY A 68 8.53 -28.33 -3.46
N SER A 69 7.27 -28.59 -3.83
CA SER A 69 6.12 -28.43 -2.91
C SER A 69 6.07 -29.50 -1.82
N VAL A 70 6.55 -30.71 -2.10
CA VAL A 70 6.51 -31.85 -1.19
C VAL A 70 7.72 -31.87 -0.26
N ARG A 71 8.90 -31.52 -0.78
CA ARG A 71 10.18 -31.61 -0.08
C ARG A 71 10.77 -30.25 0.32
N HIS A 72 9.92 -29.24 0.48
CA HIS A 72 10.36 -27.87 0.75
C HIS A 72 11.24 -27.76 2.00
N ASP A 73 10.90 -28.48 3.08
CA ASP A 73 11.69 -28.48 4.32
C ASP A 73 13.09 -29.07 4.15
N GLU A 74 13.21 -30.15 3.37
CA GLU A 74 14.48 -30.79 3.06
C GLU A 74 15.38 -29.81 2.27
N TYR A 75 14.86 -29.21 1.20
CA TYR A 75 15.59 -28.20 0.44
C TYR A 75 15.95 -26.96 1.26
N LEU A 76 15.09 -26.56 2.19
CA LEU A 76 15.35 -25.45 3.10
C LEU A 76 16.54 -25.79 4.02
N SER A 77 16.51 -26.96 4.65
CA SER A 77 17.58 -27.44 5.53
C SER A 77 18.92 -27.61 4.83
N GLU A 78 18.93 -28.15 3.61
CA GLU A 78 20.12 -28.26 2.75
C GLU A 78 20.72 -26.88 2.44
N GLY A 79 19.85 -25.89 2.16
CA GLY A 79 20.26 -24.53 1.84
C GLY A 79 20.89 -23.77 3.01
N TYR A 80 20.41 -23.98 4.24
CA TYR A 80 20.96 -23.36 5.46
C TYR A 80 22.17 -24.09 6.05
N SER A 81 22.45 -25.31 5.60
CA SER A 81 23.58 -26.12 6.06
C SER A 81 24.86 -25.90 5.23
N ARG A 82 24.85 -24.94 4.31
CA ARG A 82 26.00 -24.45 3.54
C ARG A 82 26.57 -23.19 4.14
#